data_AF-A0A2G8JJE8-F1
#
_entry.id   AF-A0A2G8JJE8-F1
#
_cell.length_a   1.000
_cell.length_b   1.000
_cell.length_c   1.000
_cell.angle_alpha   90.00
_cell.angle_beta   90.00
_cell.angle_gamma   90.00
#
_symmetry.space_group_name_H-M   'P 1'
#
loop_
_entity.id
_entity.type
_entity.pdbx_description
1 polymer ?
#
loop_
_entity_poly.entity_id
_entity_poly.type
_entity_poly.pdbx_seq_one_letter_code
_entity_poly.pdbx_strand_id
1 'polypeptide(L)'
;DRSVWDLDQGELCDDSGTAWYGNEAHSTLHGVHIFGANQPGCSKVSNFFLWNSFDYAIYAQISSSLLVTGSKLVDNSAGVLALVTGPAALSHKTSEKFVEVRDSLMVGTSPSYDCQAASPEAAPFTSKHRAPKTGGISTVGFYFSVFMSGSNGAPFKPFHKVMSYPAISGISKLSGVTFADYGNACGSKHVPFIPNSASGDASHPIEVDSLRFVDVPEENYLFLPRPNLGLVNPSDCVDMDCDGMKKAMIRDLDGIYRGSGDCVWMSSWQAYKCNNLDHRMMIVESMDADTETRRVSPVALLSDGYVDLINGPQDHGWCHGYTCQERISTFYTIVDTGRFYDLHFTGTNPQHLRYYMLNAEDSQSLVVSTYYSNPQRLDVYVDGIYILPTNGVIEDGVFTWKAPEAGETNADYYPSLSSNVLGENYFDRDLHQLFILIRGEAIVEVVTTPVIMTTFGVPAVEVDNFFEENIVQNLANLLNIPPPRYVLWRSSAKTVSGAGDGLREKWK
;
A
#
# COMPACT_ATOMS: atom_id res chain seq x y z
N ASP A 1 0.36 39.52 15.83
CA ASP A 1 -0.44 39.77 14.62
C ASP A 1 -1.22 38.55 14.16
N ARG A 2 -2.46 38.76 13.73
CA ARG A 2 -3.35 37.73 13.18
C ARG A 2 -3.23 37.76 11.65
N SER A 3 -2.46 36.87 11.05
CA SER A 3 -2.50 36.65 9.60
C SER A 3 -2.19 35.19 9.30
N VAL A 4 -3.24 34.38 9.20
CA VAL A 4 -3.18 33.23 8.29
C VAL A 4 -3.38 33.84 6.92
N TRP A 5 -2.41 33.70 6.02
CA TRP A 5 -2.66 33.99 4.61
C TRP A 5 -3.46 32.81 4.09
N ASP A 6 -4.78 32.99 4.07
CA ASP A 6 -5.69 32.02 3.47
C ASP A 6 -5.57 32.17 1.97
N LEU A 7 -4.98 31.17 1.36
CA LEU A 7 -4.72 31.14 -0.07
C LEU A 7 -5.74 30.15 -0.61
N ASP A 8 -6.93 30.68 -0.90
CA ASP A 8 -8.15 29.86 -1.02
C ASP A 8 -8.00 28.66 -1.98
N GLN A 9 -7.18 28.74 -3.04
CA GLN A 9 -7.12 27.68 -4.07
C GLN A 9 -5.74 27.31 -4.64
N GLY A 10 -4.70 28.15 -4.48
CA GLY A 10 -3.46 28.01 -5.26
C GLY A 10 -3.54 28.63 -6.66
N GLU A 11 -2.42 28.65 -7.38
CA GLU A 11 -2.37 28.98 -8.80
C GLU A 11 -2.64 27.73 -9.66
N LEU A 12 -3.00 27.91 -10.93
CA LEU A 12 -3.04 26.78 -11.87
C LEU A 12 -1.63 26.24 -12.11
N CYS A 13 -1.50 24.92 -12.24
CA CYS A 13 -0.21 24.28 -12.54
C CYS A 13 0.20 24.37 -14.02
N ASP A 14 -0.63 24.97 -14.89
CA ASP A 14 -0.30 25.15 -16.30
C ASP A 14 0.68 26.32 -16.54
N ASP A 15 1.17 26.42 -17.77
CA ASP A 15 2.11 27.46 -18.23
C ASP A 15 1.43 28.82 -18.49
N SER A 16 0.22 29.04 -17.96
CA SER A 16 -0.53 30.30 -18.14
C SER A 16 0.12 31.52 -17.46
N GLY A 17 1.27 31.34 -16.83
CA GLY A 17 2.06 32.34 -16.12
C GLY A 17 2.03 32.15 -14.60
N THR A 18 2.93 32.82 -13.90
CA THR A 18 2.87 32.96 -12.43
C THR A 18 1.92 34.11 -12.10
N ALA A 19 0.79 33.79 -11.47
CA ALA A 19 -0.19 34.80 -11.05
C ALA A 19 0.35 35.62 -9.87
N TRP A 20 1.23 35.04 -9.07
CA TRP A 20 1.81 35.62 -7.87
C TRP A 20 3.34 35.60 -7.94
N TYR A 21 3.96 36.69 -7.47
CA TYR A 21 5.41 36.82 -7.43
C TYR A 21 5.83 37.66 -6.22
N GLY A 22 6.98 37.34 -5.63
CA GLY A 22 7.54 38.12 -4.51
C GLY A 22 6.72 38.05 -3.22
N ASN A 23 5.96 36.97 -3.01
CA ASN A 23 5.17 36.80 -1.79
C ASN A 23 6.08 36.39 -0.63
N GLU A 24 5.87 37.04 0.50
CA GLU A 24 6.56 36.73 1.74
C GLU A 24 5.54 36.62 2.87
N ALA A 25 5.62 35.54 3.65
CA ALA A 25 4.85 35.38 4.88
C ALA A 25 5.74 34.86 5.99
N HIS A 26 5.67 35.50 7.16
CA HIS A 26 6.52 35.12 8.28
C HIS A 26 5.92 35.41 9.64
N SER A 27 6.45 34.76 10.67
CA SER A 27 6.00 34.93 12.06
C SER A 27 4.50 34.64 12.23
N THR A 28 3.98 33.71 11.45
CA THR A 28 2.58 33.29 11.44
C THR A 28 2.40 31.93 12.10
N LEU A 29 1.14 31.51 12.33
CA LEU A 29 0.88 30.10 12.63
C LEU A 29 1.15 29.24 11.40
N HIS A 30 0.55 29.61 10.26
CA HIS A 30 0.73 28.95 8.98
C HIS A 30 1.17 30.02 7.97
N GLY A 31 2.16 29.72 7.12
CA GLY A 31 2.58 30.58 6.02
C GLY A 31 1.50 30.62 4.94
N VAL A 32 1.41 29.56 4.15
CA VAL A 32 0.36 29.31 3.16
C VAL A 32 -0.56 28.21 3.69
N HIS A 33 -1.86 28.48 3.70
CA HIS A 33 -2.90 27.52 4.07
C HIS A 33 -3.87 27.38 2.89
N ILE A 34 -3.97 26.18 2.31
CA ILE A 34 -4.95 25.85 1.26
C ILE A 34 -5.92 24.83 1.84
N PHE A 35 -7.19 25.19 1.99
CA PHE A 35 -8.19 24.32 2.59
C PHE A 35 -9.54 24.44 1.90
N GLY A 36 -10.11 23.30 1.52
CA GLY A 36 -11.42 23.22 0.90
C GLY A 36 -11.38 23.53 -0.59
N ALA A 37 -11.27 24.82 -0.95
CA ALA A 37 -11.22 25.20 -2.35
C ALA A 37 -9.84 24.90 -2.97
N ASN A 38 -9.82 24.55 -4.27
CA ASN A 38 -8.60 24.19 -4.98
C ASN A 38 -8.78 24.34 -6.51
N GLN A 39 -7.67 24.35 -7.23
CA GLN A 39 -7.65 24.43 -8.67
C GLN A 39 -8.01 23.08 -9.31
N PRO A 40 -8.66 23.07 -10.50
CA PRO A 40 -8.94 21.85 -11.23
C PRO A 40 -7.65 21.07 -11.53
N GLY A 41 -7.60 19.80 -11.13
CA GLY A 41 -6.46 18.91 -11.38
C GLY A 41 -5.26 19.17 -10.48
N CYS A 42 -4.73 20.40 -10.45
CA CYS A 42 -3.52 20.73 -9.71
C CYS A 42 -3.48 22.19 -9.23
N SER A 43 -3.18 22.37 -7.94
CA SER A 43 -2.94 23.65 -7.28
C SER A 43 -1.44 23.91 -7.11
N LYS A 44 -0.96 25.09 -7.46
CA LYS A 44 0.45 25.49 -7.42
C LYS A 44 0.72 26.58 -6.38
N VAL A 45 1.81 26.44 -5.65
CA VAL A 45 2.42 27.46 -4.78
C VAL A 45 3.81 27.75 -5.32
N SER A 46 3.98 28.88 -5.99
CA SER A 46 5.23 29.22 -6.67
C SER A 46 5.90 30.47 -6.08
N ASN A 47 7.22 30.41 -5.92
CA ASN A 47 8.06 31.57 -5.60
C ASN A 47 7.72 32.29 -4.27
N PHE A 48 7.30 31.55 -3.25
CA PHE A 48 7.05 32.11 -1.91
C PHE A 48 8.32 32.09 -1.06
N PHE A 49 8.49 33.12 -0.23
CA PHE A 49 9.43 33.12 0.88
C PHE A 49 8.66 33.00 2.21
N LEU A 50 8.78 31.85 2.86
CA LEU A 50 8.00 31.51 4.06
C LEU A 50 8.95 31.20 5.20
N TRP A 51 8.88 31.99 6.28
CA TRP A 51 9.85 31.82 7.36
C TRP A 51 9.32 32.05 8.77
N ASN A 52 9.90 31.37 9.76
CA ASN A 52 9.46 31.45 11.16
C ASN A 52 7.95 31.17 11.35
N SER A 53 7.38 30.24 10.57
CA SER A 53 6.02 29.76 10.81
C SER A 53 6.02 28.81 12.01
N PHE A 54 5.14 29.05 12.96
CA PHE A 54 5.07 28.29 14.20
C PHE A 54 4.54 26.85 14.02
N ASP A 55 3.72 26.62 13.00
CA ASP A 55 3.30 25.30 12.57
C ASP A 55 3.81 25.07 11.14
N TYR A 56 3.01 25.37 10.12
CA TYR A 56 3.34 25.01 8.73
C TYR A 56 3.84 26.19 7.92
N ALA A 57 4.90 26.01 7.13
CA ALA A 57 5.20 26.93 6.05
C ALA A 57 4.11 26.79 4.98
N ILE A 58 3.85 25.58 4.50
CA ILE A 58 2.79 25.26 3.55
C ILE A 58 1.96 24.10 4.09
N TYR A 59 0.68 24.36 4.31
CA TYR A 59 -0.32 23.35 4.59
C TYR A 59 -1.34 23.31 3.45
N ALA A 60 -1.62 22.12 2.94
CA ALA A 60 -2.68 21.91 1.96
C ALA A 60 -3.59 20.76 2.38
N GLN A 61 -4.90 20.97 2.28
CA GLN A 61 -5.90 19.91 2.35
C GLN A 61 -6.91 20.10 1.22
N ILE A 62 -6.73 19.33 0.15
CA ILE A 62 -7.29 19.59 -1.18
C ILE A 62 -7.70 18.29 -1.89
N SER A 63 -8.54 18.40 -2.91
CA SER A 63 -8.89 17.27 -3.79
C SER A 63 -8.05 17.20 -5.06
N SER A 64 -7.33 18.27 -5.41
CA SER A 64 -6.37 18.31 -6.52
C SER A 64 -4.97 17.85 -6.08
N SER A 65 -4.06 17.70 -7.03
CA SER A 65 -2.62 17.59 -6.74
C SER A 65 -2.05 18.91 -6.26
N LEU A 66 -0.89 18.87 -5.59
CA LEU A 66 -0.15 20.06 -5.14
C LEU A 66 1.20 20.13 -5.84
N LEU A 67 1.55 21.31 -6.38
CA LEU A 67 2.89 21.64 -6.85
C LEU A 67 3.46 22.81 -6.05
N VAL A 68 4.57 22.60 -5.36
CA VAL A 68 5.35 23.66 -4.71
C VAL A 68 6.62 23.87 -5.53
N THR A 69 6.89 25.10 -6.00
CA THR A 69 8.07 25.35 -6.84
C THR A 69 8.76 26.68 -6.55
N GLY A 70 10.07 26.74 -6.71
CA GLY A 70 10.86 27.97 -6.59
C GLY A 70 10.77 28.63 -5.20
N SER A 71 10.33 27.90 -4.18
CA SER A 71 9.98 28.46 -2.87
C SER A 71 11.10 28.29 -1.86
N LYS A 72 11.17 29.20 -0.90
CA LYS A 72 12.17 29.22 0.18
C LYS A 72 11.47 29.10 1.51
N LEU A 73 11.71 28.00 2.22
CA LEU A 73 11.08 27.70 3.52
C LEU A 73 12.18 27.70 4.59
N VAL A 74 12.19 28.68 5.49
CA VAL A 74 13.28 28.87 6.47
C VAL A 74 12.74 28.90 7.90
N ASP A 75 13.33 28.14 8.82
CA ASP A 75 13.01 28.23 10.26
C ASP A 75 11.53 27.92 10.61
N ASN A 76 10.84 27.12 9.78
CA ASN A 76 9.46 26.72 10.04
C ASN A 76 9.43 25.41 10.83
N SER A 77 8.53 25.25 11.81
CA SER A 77 8.44 23.98 12.56
C SER A 77 8.06 22.80 11.64
N ALA A 78 7.17 23.03 10.68
CA ALA A 78 6.82 22.12 9.60
C ALA A 78 6.96 22.85 8.25
N GLY A 79 7.76 22.35 7.32
CA GLY A 79 7.89 22.95 5.99
C GLY A 79 6.64 22.71 5.15
N VAL A 80 6.46 21.49 4.65
CA VAL A 80 5.29 21.12 3.83
C VAL A 80 4.55 19.93 4.45
N LEU A 81 3.23 20.04 4.59
CA LEU A 81 2.33 18.90 4.80
C LEU A 81 1.11 19.05 3.89
N ALA A 82 0.83 18.02 3.08
CA ALA A 82 -0.33 17.97 2.21
C ALA A 82 -1.19 16.74 2.49
N LEU A 83 -2.50 16.97 2.53
CA LEU A 83 -3.56 16.00 2.69
C LEU A 83 -4.42 16.01 1.43
N VAL A 84 -4.24 15.03 0.55
CA VAL A 84 -4.92 14.96 -0.74
C VAL A 84 -6.07 13.95 -0.67
N THR A 85 -7.29 14.40 -0.97
CA THR A 85 -8.49 13.58 -0.83
C THR A 85 -8.95 12.95 -2.15
N GLY A 86 -9.27 11.67 -2.12
CA GLY A 86 -9.98 10.92 -3.15
C GLY A 86 -9.07 10.30 -4.22
N PRO A 87 -9.54 9.28 -4.95
CA PRO A 87 -10.87 8.64 -4.82
C PRO A 87 -10.99 7.80 -3.54
N ALA A 88 -12.23 7.42 -3.22
CA ALA A 88 -12.49 6.54 -2.08
C ALA A 88 -12.02 5.11 -2.39
N ALA A 89 -11.28 4.48 -1.47
CA ALA A 89 -10.73 3.15 -1.65
C ALA A 89 -11.81 2.08 -1.89
N LEU A 90 -12.99 2.21 -1.27
CA LEU A 90 -14.14 1.31 -1.50
C LEU A 90 -14.68 1.33 -2.93
N SER A 91 -14.31 2.32 -3.74
CA SER A 91 -14.63 2.32 -5.17
C SER A 91 -13.68 1.44 -6.00
N HIS A 92 -12.58 0.97 -5.41
CA HIS A 92 -11.49 0.25 -6.06
C HIS A 92 -10.96 0.95 -7.32
N LYS A 93 -10.91 2.29 -7.25
CA LYS A 93 -10.37 3.16 -8.30
C LYS A 93 -9.11 3.84 -7.79
N THR A 94 -8.15 3.98 -8.68
CA THR A 94 -6.95 4.79 -8.50
C THR A 94 -7.12 6.15 -9.18
N SER A 95 -6.24 7.09 -8.84
CA SER A 95 -6.08 8.35 -9.57
C SER A 95 -4.64 8.82 -9.51
N GLU A 96 -4.18 9.50 -10.56
CA GLU A 96 -2.84 10.09 -10.67
C GLU A 96 -2.70 11.39 -9.85
N LYS A 97 -2.83 11.28 -8.52
CA LYS A 97 -2.63 12.41 -7.61
C LYS A 97 -1.23 12.43 -7.05
N PHE A 98 -0.70 13.64 -6.93
CA PHE A 98 0.65 13.85 -6.47
C PHE A 98 0.79 15.07 -5.57
N VAL A 99 1.86 15.08 -4.78
CA VAL A 99 2.38 16.26 -4.10
C VAL A 99 3.84 16.41 -4.52
N GLU A 100 4.12 17.45 -5.30
CA GLU A 100 5.43 17.66 -5.89
C GLU A 100 6.08 18.93 -5.33
N VAL A 101 7.37 18.83 -4.98
CA VAL A 101 8.20 19.99 -4.61
C VAL A 101 9.38 20.07 -5.57
N ARG A 102 9.54 21.21 -6.25
CA ARG A 102 10.59 21.43 -7.25
C ARG A 102 11.44 22.65 -6.94
N ASP A 103 12.74 22.56 -7.23
CA ASP A 103 13.64 23.72 -7.34
C ASP A 103 13.53 24.68 -6.14
N SER A 104 13.45 24.11 -4.94
CA SER A 104 13.11 24.84 -3.71
C SER A 104 14.20 24.67 -2.65
N LEU A 105 14.28 25.64 -1.73
CA LEU A 105 15.22 25.64 -0.61
C LEU A 105 14.45 25.47 0.69
N MET A 106 14.82 24.49 1.50
CA MET A 106 14.30 24.29 2.85
C MET A 106 15.45 24.37 3.85
N VAL A 107 15.37 25.29 4.81
CA VAL A 107 16.41 25.53 5.82
C VAL A 107 15.84 25.20 7.20
N GLY A 108 16.49 24.26 7.89
CA GLY A 108 16.07 23.79 9.20
C GLY A 108 16.26 24.85 10.28
N THR A 109 17.48 25.36 10.40
CA THR A 109 17.83 26.46 11.31
C THR A 109 18.82 27.43 10.68
N SER A 110 18.39 28.68 10.49
CA SER A 110 19.23 29.77 10.03
C SER A 110 20.18 30.25 11.14
N PRO A 111 21.21 31.07 10.81
CA PRO A 111 22.06 31.69 11.83
C PRO A 111 21.32 32.58 12.83
N SER A 112 20.08 32.98 12.55
CA SER A 112 19.22 33.78 13.42
C SER A 112 18.09 32.97 14.07
N TYR A 113 18.16 31.63 14.00
CA TYR A 113 17.16 30.75 14.58
C TYR A 113 17.03 30.96 16.11
N ASP A 114 15.83 31.28 16.56
CA ASP A 114 15.56 31.62 17.96
C ASP A 114 15.19 30.37 18.78
N CYS A 115 16.16 29.86 19.55
CA CYS A 115 15.95 28.76 20.50
C CYS A 115 14.98 29.08 21.66
N GLN A 116 14.60 30.34 21.84
CA GLN A 116 13.73 30.82 22.91
C GLN A 116 12.41 31.38 22.36
N ALA A 117 12.06 31.04 21.11
CA ALA A 117 10.82 31.48 20.50
C ALA A 117 9.62 31.18 21.40
N ALA A 118 8.90 32.23 21.79
CA ALA A 118 7.74 32.10 22.65
C ALA A 118 6.59 31.39 21.91
N SER A 119 5.79 30.62 22.65
CA SER A 119 4.54 30.12 22.10
C SER A 119 3.62 31.28 21.72
N PRO A 120 2.95 31.27 20.56
CA PRO A 120 2.06 32.34 20.16
C PRO A 120 0.89 32.43 21.14
N GLU A 121 0.45 33.65 21.44
CA GLU A 121 -0.67 33.91 22.36
C GLU A 121 -1.96 33.16 21.97
N ALA A 122 -2.13 32.89 20.66
CA ALA A 122 -3.26 32.16 20.12
C ALA A 122 -3.21 30.63 20.35
N ALA A 123 -2.07 30.07 20.79
CA ALA A 123 -1.85 28.63 20.93
C ALA A 123 -2.94 27.89 21.75
N PRO A 124 -3.52 28.45 22.84
CA PRO A 124 -4.61 27.79 23.57
C PRO A 124 -5.89 27.63 22.74
N PHE A 125 -6.12 28.50 21.75
CA PHE A 125 -7.34 28.55 20.95
C PHE A 125 -7.19 27.83 19.60
N THR A 126 -5.97 27.56 19.14
CA THR A 126 -5.66 26.99 17.81
C THR A 126 -5.14 25.56 17.88
N SER A 127 -5.48 24.82 18.93
CA SER A 127 -5.00 23.44 19.15
C SER A 127 -5.27 22.49 17.97
N LYS A 128 -6.33 22.72 17.19
CA LYS A 128 -6.67 21.94 15.98
C LYS A 128 -5.79 22.26 14.77
N HIS A 129 -5.16 23.44 14.74
CA HIS A 129 -4.32 23.90 13.64
C HIS A 129 -2.86 23.42 13.79
N ARG A 130 -2.52 22.81 14.92
CA ARG A 130 -1.13 22.43 15.22
C ARG A 130 -0.59 21.36 14.27
N ALA A 131 0.71 21.46 14.00
CA ALA A 131 1.49 20.44 13.31
C ALA A 131 1.43 19.06 14.02
N PRO A 132 1.67 17.94 13.30
CA PRO A 132 1.73 16.62 13.92
C PRO A 132 2.78 16.58 15.04
N LYS A 133 2.54 15.74 16.06
CA LYS A 133 3.57 15.47 17.05
C LYS A 133 4.67 14.61 16.44
N THR A 134 5.92 15.02 16.69
CA THR A 134 7.12 14.48 16.05
C THR A 134 8.08 13.80 17.04
N GLY A 135 7.68 13.63 18.30
CA GLY A 135 8.43 12.82 19.28
C GLY A 135 9.81 13.36 19.66
N GLY A 136 10.04 14.67 19.61
CA GLY A 136 11.32 15.32 19.98
C GLY A 136 12.08 15.96 18.82
N ILE A 137 11.49 15.95 17.61
CA ILE A 137 12.00 16.70 16.45
C ILE A 137 11.33 18.06 16.41
N SER A 138 12.12 19.14 16.33
CA SER A 138 11.60 20.50 16.38
C SER A 138 11.26 21.10 15.02
N THR A 139 12.07 20.81 14.00
CA THR A 139 11.85 21.28 12.63
C THR A 139 11.84 20.11 11.67
N VAL A 140 10.85 20.11 10.77
CA VAL A 140 10.68 19.14 9.69
C VAL A 140 10.63 19.88 8.35
N GLY A 141 11.37 19.44 7.35
CA GLY A 141 11.29 20.01 6.00
C GLY A 141 10.04 19.58 5.23
N PHE A 142 9.83 18.28 5.10
CA PHE A 142 8.73 17.69 4.36
C PHE A 142 8.13 16.54 5.16
N TYR A 143 6.84 16.66 5.47
CA TYR A 143 6.07 15.54 5.98
C TYR A 143 5.63 14.67 4.81
N PHE A 144 5.64 13.34 5.00
CA PHE A 144 5.04 12.46 4.01
C PHE A 144 3.59 12.89 3.79
N SER A 145 3.26 13.16 2.54
CA SER A 145 1.91 13.58 2.18
C SER A 145 0.94 12.43 2.39
N VAL A 146 -0.27 12.77 2.81
CA VAL A 146 -1.32 11.79 3.08
C VAL A 146 -2.29 11.81 1.91
N PHE A 147 -2.52 10.66 1.28
CA PHE A 147 -3.60 10.50 0.31
C PHE A 147 -4.72 9.70 0.98
N MET A 148 -5.90 10.29 1.12
CA MET A 148 -7.00 9.72 1.89
C MET A 148 -8.31 9.69 1.12
N SER A 149 -9.17 8.73 1.41
CA SER A 149 -10.42 8.49 0.70
C SER A 149 -11.44 9.63 0.84
N GLY A 150 -11.45 10.35 1.98
CA GLY A 150 -12.45 11.35 2.30
C GLY A 150 -11.93 12.52 3.12
N SER A 151 -12.85 13.38 3.59
CA SER A 151 -12.50 14.49 4.49
C SER A 151 -12.22 13.97 5.91
N ASN A 152 -11.27 14.61 6.60
CA ASN A 152 -11.00 14.33 8.01
C ASN A 152 -11.89 15.12 8.99
N GLY A 153 -12.81 15.94 8.49
CA GLY A 153 -13.70 16.77 9.31
C GLY A 153 -13.06 18.05 9.87
N ALA A 154 -11.90 18.47 9.37
CA ALA A 154 -11.39 19.83 9.59
C ALA A 154 -12.42 20.89 9.14
N PRO A 155 -12.48 22.09 9.78
CA PRO A 155 -11.66 22.54 10.91
C PRO A 155 -12.17 22.04 12.29
N PHE A 156 -13.24 21.24 12.33
CA PHE A 156 -13.79 20.74 13.60
C PHE A 156 -12.93 19.63 14.22
N LYS A 157 -12.15 18.93 13.40
CA LYS A 157 -11.09 18.00 13.82
C LYS A 157 -9.71 18.61 13.53
N PRO A 158 -8.64 18.13 14.21
CA PRO A 158 -7.29 18.59 13.91
C PRO A 158 -6.90 18.36 12.45
N PHE A 159 -6.26 19.36 11.85
CA PHE A 159 -5.99 19.41 10.41
C PHE A 159 -5.08 18.29 9.92
N HIS A 160 -4.09 17.84 10.71
CA HIS A 160 -3.19 16.77 10.31
C HIS A 160 -3.75 15.35 10.46
N LYS A 161 -4.93 15.19 11.11
CA LYS A 161 -5.45 13.84 11.39
C LYS A 161 -6.01 13.17 10.14
N VAL A 162 -5.92 11.85 10.13
CA VAL A 162 -6.56 10.98 9.14
C VAL A 162 -7.77 10.34 9.80
N MET A 163 -8.92 10.41 9.13
CA MET A 163 -10.21 9.90 9.63
C MET A 163 -11.01 9.19 8.51
N SER A 164 -10.32 8.72 7.48
CA SER A 164 -10.87 7.90 6.40
C SER A 164 -9.78 6.92 5.95
N TYR A 165 -10.17 5.85 5.26
CA TYR A 165 -9.21 4.96 4.61
C TYR A 165 -8.18 5.72 3.77
N PRO A 166 -6.96 5.19 3.59
CA PRO A 166 -6.03 5.69 2.57
C PRO A 166 -6.71 5.70 1.20
N ALA A 167 -6.40 6.68 0.36
CA ALA A 167 -6.63 6.49 -1.07
C ALA A 167 -5.66 5.41 -1.57
N ILE A 168 -6.09 4.60 -2.55
CA ILE A 168 -5.28 3.48 -3.03
C ILE A 168 -3.94 3.96 -3.59
N SER A 169 -3.97 4.99 -4.44
CA SER A 169 -2.79 5.54 -5.10
C SER A 169 -2.51 6.98 -4.66
N GLY A 170 -1.25 7.34 -4.74
CA GLY A 170 -0.75 8.69 -4.46
C GLY A 170 0.77 8.66 -4.36
N ILE A 171 1.42 9.75 -4.73
CA ILE A 171 2.88 9.84 -4.71
C ILE A 171 3.37 11.23 -4.34
N SER A 172 4.40 11.31 -3.50
CA SER A 172 5.15 12.56 -3.33
C SER A 172 6.40 12.56 -4.19
N LYS A 173 6.73 13.70 -4.80
CA LYS A 173 7.91 13.85 -5.66
C LYS A 173 8.73 15.06 -5.23
N LEU A 174 10.04 14.90 -5.02
CA LEU A 174 10.92 16.04 -4.71
C LEU A 174 12.10 16.08 -5.69
N SER A 175 12.16 17.14 -6.50
CA SER A 175 13.17 17.32 -7.54
C SER A 175 13.94 18.62 -7.37
N GLY A 176 15.27 18.57 -7.37
CA GLY A 176 16.10 19.79 -7.28
C GLY A 176 15.93 20.56 -5.96
N VAL A 177 15.53 19.86 -4.90
CA VAL A 177 15.32 20.47 -3.57
C VAL A 177 16.61 20.46 -2.77
N THR A 178 16.95 21.62 -2.18
CA THR A 178 18.05 21.73 -1.23
C THR A 178 17.54 21.78 0.19
N PHE A 179 17.97 20.83 1.03
CA PHE A 179 17.81 20.89 2.48
C PHE A 179 19.11 21.40 3.11
N ALA A 180 19.03 22.47 3.89
CA ALA A 180 20.16 23.08 4.55
C ALA A 180 19.98 23.16 6.07
N ASP A 181 21.05 22.99 6.83
CA ASP A 181 21.10 23.27 8.27
C ASP A 181 20.08 22.48 9.12
N TYR A 182 19.81 21.22 8.77
CA TYR A 182 19.00 20.28 9.57
C TYR A 182 19.88 19.52 10.57
N GLY A 183 20.40 20.24 11.55
CA GLY A 183 21.30 19.73 12.59
C GLY A 183 20.61 19.41 13.91
N ASN A 184 21.32 19.68 15.02
CA ASN A 184 20.84 19.45 16.38
C ASN A 184 20.78 20.76 17.19
N ALA A 185 20.33 21.85 16.55
CA ALA A 185 20.24 23.15 17.18
C ALA A 185 19.30 23.14 18.40
N CYS A 186 19.57 24.01 19.37
CA CYS A 186 18.73 24.16 20.57
C CYS A 186 18.50 22.85 21.36
N GLY A 187 19.40 21.86 21.24
CA GLY A 187 19.28 20.56 21.90
C GLY A 187 18.14 19.68 21.35
N SER A 188 17.60 20.02 20.17
CA SER A 188 16.55 19.27 19.48
C SER A 188 17.05 18.75 18.14
N LYS A 189 16.50 17.63 17.68
CA LYS A 189 16.81 17.11 16.33
C LYS A 189 15.95 17.84 15.29
N HIS A 190 16.52 18.16 14.14
CA HIS A 190 15.81 18.70 12.98
C HIS A 190 16.03 17.75 11.81
N VAL A 191 14.97 17.43 11.07
CA VAL A 191 15.06 16.46 9.96
C VAL A 191 14.41 16.97 8.68
N PRO A 192 14.97 16.68 7.50
CA PRO A 192 14.31 16.91 6.23
C PRO A 192 12.99 16.14 6.10
N PHE A 193 12.97 14.85 6.46
CA PHE A 193 11.81 13.99 6.24
C PHE A 193 11.26 13.32 7.51
N ILE A 194 9.94 13.30 7.64
CA ILE A 194 9.23 12.48 8.64
C ILE A 194 7.84 12.07 8.10
N PRO A 195 7.34 10.88 8.39
CA PRO A 195 5.94 10.57 8.13
C PRO A 195 4.98 11.41 8.98
N ASN A 196 3.78 11.68 8.47
CA ASN A 196 2.71 12.20 9.33
C ASN A 196 2.29 11.10 10.31
N SER A 197 2.61 11.28 11.60
CA SER A 197 2.33 10.30 12.66
C SER A 197 0.84 9.99 12.87
N ALA A 198 -0.07 10.79 12.29
CA ALA A 198 -1.49 10.51 12.27
C ALA A 198 -1.96 9.62 11.09
N SER A 199 -1.09 9.33 10.11
CA SER A 199 -1.39 8.42 9.00
C SER A 199 -1.11 6.97 9.42
N GLY A 200 -2.02 6.42 10.22
CA GLY A 200 -1.85 5.10 10.84
C GLY A 200 -1.86 3.94 9.84
N ASP A 201 -2.65 4.02 8.76
CA ASP A 201 -2.94 2.87 7.91
C ASP A 201 -1.94 2.65 6.78
N ALA A 202 -1.53 3.73 6.12
CA ALA A 202 -0.59 3.70 5.00
C ALA A 202 0.22 5.00 4.96
N SER A 203 1.43 4.91 4.43
CA SER A 203 2.25 6.04 4.02
C SER A 203 2.59 5.88 2.54
N HIS A 204 2.04 6.74 1.70
CA HIS A 204 2.31 6.71 0.25
C HIS A 204 3.80 6.97 -0.05
N PRO A 205 4.33 6.40 -1.15
CA PRO A 205 5.75 6.50 -1.47
C PRO A 205 6.18 7.94 -1.78
N ILE A 206 7.46 8.21 -1.49
CA ILE A 206 8.15 9.41 -1.95
C ILE A 206 9.21 9.00 -2.97
N GLU A 207 9.22 9.67 -4.12
CA GLU A 207 10.32 9.63 -5.07
C GLU A 207 11.11 10.93 -5.01
N VAL A 208 12.43 10.82 -5.06
CA VAL A 208 13.32 11.98 -5.00
C VAL A 208 14.35 11.91 -6.11
N ASP A 209 14.73 13.08 -6.63
CA ASP A 209 15.81 13.23 -7.59
C ASP A 209 16.51 14.57 -7.39
N SER A 210 17.81 14.62 -7.64
CA SER A 210 18.62 15.82 -7.55
C SER A 210 18.53 16.52 -6.18
N LEU A 211 18.41 15.73 -5.09
CA LEU A 211 18.40 16.28 -3.74
C LEU A 211 19.78 16.77 -3.34
N ARG A 212 19.83 17.89 -2.64
CA ARG A 212 21.06 18.43 -2.07
C ARG A 212 20.93 18.62 -0.57
N PHE A 213 21.84 18.02 0.18
CA PHE A 213 21.99 18.24 1.61
C PHE A 213 23.20 19.17 1.84
N VAL A 214 22.99 20.30 2.53
CA VAL A 214 24.05 21.25 2.89
C VAL A 214 24.07 21.38 4.41
N ASP A 215 25.18 21.01 5.04
CA ASP A 215 25.30 21.05 6.50
C ASP A 215 24.19 20.26 7.24
N VAL A 216 23.76 19.15 6.63
CA VAL A 216 22.84 18.18 7.22
C VAL A 216 23.61 16.89 7.50
N PRO A 217 23.79 16.50 8.77
CA PRO A 217 24.37 15.20 9.10
C PRO A 217 23.50 14.06 8.54
N GLU A 218 24.11 12.99 8.05
CA GLU A 218 23.36 11.86 7.45
C GLU A 218 22.37 11.26 8.44
N GLU A 219 22.71 11.18 9.72
CA GLU A 219 21.81 10.72 10.79
C GLU A 219 20.52 11.53 10.93
N ASN A 220 20.45 12.72 10.33
CA ASN A 220 19.32 13.63 10.38
C ASN A 220 18.47 13.64 9.11
N TYR A 221 18.87 12.95 8.03
CA TYR A 221 18.11 12.96 6.76
C TYR A 221 16.64 12.54 6.93
N LEU A 222 16.39 11.55 7.79
CA LEU A 222 15.08 10.94 7.99
C LEU A 222 14.88 10.55 9.45
N PHE A 223 13.63 10.52 9.88
CA PHE A 223 13.20 9.80 11.06
C PHE A 223 11.87 9.10 10.80
N LEU A 224 11.82 7.78 10.94
CA LEU A 224 10.59 6.98 10.84
C LEU A 224 10.14 6.60 12.25
N PRO A 225 9.11 7.25 12.82
CA PRO A 225 8.65 6.93 14.16
C PRO A 225 8.07 5.52 14.22
N ARG A 226 8.14 4.88 15.38
CA ARG A 226 7.48 3.59 15.61
C ARG A 226 5.94 3.72 15.53
N PRO A 227 5.23 2.66 15.09
CA PRO A 227 3.78 2.61 15.14
C PRO A 227 3.21 2.90 16.53
N ASN A 228 2.04 3.53 16.57
CA ASN A 228 1.35 3.85 17.81
C ASN A 228 0.64 2.61 18.38
N LEU A 229 1.21 2.03 19.44
CA LEU A 229 0.63 0.85 20.11
C LEU A 229 -0.77 1.09 20.71
N GLY A 230 -1.17 2.36 20.90
CA GLY A 230 -2.53 2.68 21.35
C GLY A 230 -3.61 2.32 20.33
N LEU A 231 -3.26 2.16 19.04
CA LEU A 231 -4.17 1.71 17.98
C LEU A 231 -4.26 0.17 17.90
N VAL A 232 -3.54 -0.57 18.74
CA VAL A 232 -3.69 -2.03 18.84
C VAL A 232 -4.86 -2.34 19.78
N ASN A 233 -6.06 -2.25 19.24
CA ASN A 233 -7.29 -2.53 19.97
C ASN A 233 -8.45 -2.91 19.02
N PRO A 234 -9.55 -3.51 19.51
CA PRO A 234 -10.65 -3.99 18.68
C PRO A 234 -11.37 -2.94 17.83
N SER A 235 -11.22 -1.65 18.16
CA SER A 235 -11.82 -0.53 17.42
C SER A 235 -10.91 0.00 16.31
N ASP A 236 -9.61 -0.20 16.42
CA ASP A 236 -8.64 0.29 15.43
C ASP A 236 -8.00 -0.90 14.69
N CYS A 237 -6.71 -1.20 14.93
CA CYS A 237 -5.90 -2.21 14.23
C CYS A 237 -5.91 -3.62 14.85
N VAL A 238 -6.79 -3.86 15.82
CA VAL A 238 -7.08 -5.17 16.42
C VAL A 238 -5.88 -5.79 17.13
N ASP A 239 -5.16 -6.70 16.48
CA ASP A 239 -4.15 -7.57 17.11
C ASP A 239 -2.70 -7.11 16.86
N MET A 240 -2.51 -6.18 15.92
CA MET A 240 -1.19 -5.68 15.54
C MET A 240 -1.24 -4.18 15.32
N ASP A 241 -0.06 -3.55 15.28
CA ASP A 241 0.05 -2.16 14.90
C ASP A 241 -0.38 -1.91 13.44
N CYS A 242 -0.88 -0.71 13.21
CA CYS A 242 -1.26 -0.24 11.88
C CYS A 242 -0.03 -0.07 10.98
N ASP A 243 -0.23 -0.21 9.67
CA ASP A 243 0.87 -0.38 8.73
C ASP A 243 1.55 0.92 8.28
N GLY A 244 0.93 2.08 8.45
CA GLY A 244 1.40 3.34 7.88
C GLY A 244 2.83 3.69 8.27
N MET A 245 3.22 3.50 9.52
CA MET A 245 4.59 3.78 9.97
C MET A 245 5.59 2.68 9.58
N LYS A 246 5.12 1.47 9.25
CA LYS A 246 5.97 0.35 8.78
C LYS A 246 6.21 0.38 7.27
N LYS A 247 5.27 0.95 6.50
CA LYS A 247 5.30 0.98 5.02
C LYS A 247 5.72 2.34 4.44
N ALA A 248 6.43 3.15 5.23
CA ALA A 248 6.97 4.42 4.77
C ALA A 248 8.28 4.18 4.01
N MET A 249 8.36 4.66 2.76
CA MET A 249 9.54 4.54 1.91
C MET A 249 9.85 5.84 1.15
N ILE A 250 11.15 6.07 0.93
CA ILE A 250 11.68 7.10 0.03
C ILE A 250 12.57 6.37 -0.98
N ARG A 251 12.30 6.55 -2.28
CA ARG A 251 13.11 6.01 -3.37
C ARG A 251 13.88 7.14 -4.03
N ASP A 252 15.19 6.98 -4.10
CA ASP A 252 16.08 7.89 -4.81
C ASP A 252 16.23 7.44 -6.27
N LEU A 253 15.99 8.35 -7.20
CA LEU A 253 16.03 8.10 -8.64
C LEU A 253 17.38 8.46 -9.27
N ASP A 254 18.21 9.27 -8.60
CA ASP A 254 19.51 9.65 -9.12
C ASP A 254 20.61 8.62 -8.75
N GLY A 255 20.61 7.49 -9.47
CA GLY A 255 21.45 6.32 -9.21
C GLY A 255 22.98 6.51 -9.25
N ILE A 256 23.57 7.15 -8.23
CA ILE A 256 25.03 7.35 -8.09
C ILE A 256 25.60 6.78 -6.78
N TYR A 257 24.79 6.27 -5.84
CA TYR A 257 25.34 5.61 -4.66
C TYR A 257 25.81 4.17 -4.96
N ARG A 258 27.14 4.00 -5.09
CA ARG A 258 27.82 2.72 -5.37
C ARG A 258 28.11 1.89 -4.11
N GLY A 259 27.14 1.77 -3.20
CA GLY A 259 27.22 0.81 -2.10
C GLY A 259 27.01 -0.62 -2.59
N SER A 260 27.57 -1.62 -1.90
CA SER A 260 27.15 -3.01 -2.09
C SER A 260 25.63 -3.11 -1.86
N GLY A 261 24.96 -4.05 -2.52
CA GLY A 261 23.50 -4.25 -2.46
C GLY A 261 22.95 -4.70 -1.09
N ASP A 262 23.61 -4.30 -0.01
CA ASP A 262 23.27 -4.63 1.36
C ASP A 262 22.40 -3.51 1.95
N CYS A 263 21.24 -3.88 2.49
CA CYS A 263 20.45 -3.01 3.34
C CYS A 263 21.13 -2.87 4.71
N VAL A 264 21.44 -1.64 5.13
CA VAL A 264 22.04 -1.35 6.44
C VAL A 264 21.02 -0.69 7.35
N TRP A 265 20.85 -1.23 8.55
CA TRP A 265 20.00 -0.61 9.56
C TRP A 265 20.62 0.70 10.07
N MET A 266 19.91 1.80 9.85
CA MET A 266 20.25 3.14 10.33
C MET A 266 19.44 3.42 11.60
N SER A 267 20.06 3.24 12.77
CA SER A 267 19.38 3.42 14.06
C SER A 267 18.84 4.84 14.27
N SER A 268 19.51 5.85 13.72
CA SER A 268 19.12 7.26 13.75
C SER A 268 17.90 7.57 12.88
N TRP A 269 17.67 6.79 11.83
CA TRP A 269 16.48 6.87 10.96
C TRP A 269 15.35 5.97 11.44
N GLN A 270 15.67 4.95 12.25
CA GLN A 270 14.81 3.80 12.52
C GLN A 270 14.35 3.11 11.23
N ALA A 271 15.25 3.03 10.24
CA ALA A 271 14.96 2.55 8.90
C ALA A 271 16.15 1.77 8.33
N TYR A 272 15.91 0.99 7.27
CA TYR A 272 16.96 0.41 6.45
C TYR A 272 17.33 1.37 5.32
N LYS A 273 18.63 1.57 5.11
CA LYS A 273 19.18 2.19 3.91
C LYS A 273 19.61 1.08 2.96
N CYS A 274 18.87 0.91 1.87
CA CYS A 274 19.10 -0.13 0.87
C CYS A 274 19.67 0.48 -0.42
N ASN A 275 20.54 -0.27 -1.09
CA ASN A 275 21.16 0.13 -2.37
C ASN A 275 20.94 -0.96 -3.41
N ASN A 276 20.84 -0.57 -4.69
CA ASN A 276 20.63 -1.49 -5.83
C ASN A 276 19.37 -2.36 -5.73
N LEU A 277 18.37 -1.93 -4.96
CA LEU A 277 17.03 -2.50 -4.94
C LEU A 277 16.09 -1.48 -5.57
N ASP A 278 15.22 -1.95 -6.44
CA ASP A 278 14.24 -1.16 -7.16
C ASP A 278 12.88 -1.32 -6.47
N HIS A 279 12.77 -0.69 -5.30
CA HIS A 279 11.60 -0.85 -4.46
C HIS A 279 10.33 -0.25 -5.07
N ARG A 280 9.22 -0.99 -4.99
CA ARG A 280 7.87 -0.53 -5.33
C ARG A 280 6.89 -0.84 -4.22
N MET A 281 5.78 -0.12 -4.21
CA MET A 281 4.64 -0.46 -3.39
C MET A 281 3.70 -1.35 -4.20
N MET A 282 3.51 -2.59 -3.76
CA MET A 282 2.52 -3.50 -4.32
C MET A 282 1.25 -3.45 -3.48
N ILE A 283 0.11 -3.46 -4.16
CA ILE A 283 -1.21 -3.49 -3.57
C ILE A 283 -1.84 -4.87 -3.80
N VAL A 284 -2.46 -5.40 -2.74
CA VAL A 284 -3.31 -6.59 -2.80
C VAL A 284 -4.69 -6.23 -2.27
N GLU A 285 -5.72 -6.37 -3.10
CA GLU A 285 -7.11 -6.02 -2.72
C GLU A 285 -8.03 -7.23 -2.76
N SER A 286 -8.93 -7.30 -1.78
CA SER A 286 -10.13 -8.13 -1.87
C SER A 286 -11.27 -7.32 -2.51
N MET A 287 -11.79 -7.84 -3.61
CA MET A 287 -12.96 -7.31 -4.33
C MET A 287 -14.27 -7.97 -3.88
N ASP A 288 -14.20 -8.90 -2.93
CA ASP A 288 -15.36 -9.57 -2.38
C ASP A 288 -16.32 -8.56 -1.72
N ALA A 289 -17.63 -8.83 -1.81
CA ALA A 289 -18.66 -7.96 -1.22
C ALA A 289 -18.52 -7.77 0.30
N ASP A 290 -17.79 -8.66 0.97
CA ASP A 290 -17.52 -8.63 2.40
C ASP A 290 -16.15 -8.03 2.77
N THR A 291 -15.48 -7.32 1.84
CA THR A 291 -14.11 -6.78 1.97
C THR A 291 -13.85 -5.99 3.27
N GLU A 292 -14.87 -5.32 3.82
CA GLU A 292 -14.77 -4.59 5.08
C GLU A 292 -15.06 -5.43 6.33
N THR A 293 -15.79 -6.53 6.20
CA THR A 293 -16.34 -7.27 7.35
C THR A 293 -15.62 -8.59 7.61
N ARG A 294 -15.06 -9.22 6.58
CA ARG A 294 -14.25 -10.42 6.72
C ARG A 294 -12.78 -10.05 6.87
N ARG A 295 -12.21 -10.39 8.03
CA ARG A 295 -10.79 -10.21 8.28
C ARG A 295 -9.99 -11.38 7.69
N VAL A 296 -9.18 -11.07 6.69
CA VAL A 296 -8.22 -12.00 6.07
C VAL A 296 -6.76 -11.72 6.47
N SER A 297 -6.56 -10.73 7.35
CA SER A 297 -5.26 -10.26 7.81
C SER A 297 -4.86 -10.82 9.19
N PRO A 298 -3.56 -10.88 9.55
CA PRO A 298 -2.41 -10.46 8.74
C PRO A 298 -2.25 -11.19 7.41
N VAL A 299 -1.77 -10.48 6.40
CA VAL A 299 -1.23 -11.07 5.18
C VAL A 299 0.27 -11.18 5.35
N ALA A 300 0.84 -12.35 5.08
CA ALA A 300 2.28 -12.57 5.13
C ALA A 300 2.84 -12.58 3.71
N LEU A 301 3.88 -11.78 3.48
CA LEU A 301 4.66 -11.77 2.24
C LEU A 301 6.08 -12.24 2.57
N LEU A 302 6.52 -13.33 1.93
CA LEU A 302 7.80 -13.96 2.15
C LEU A 302 8.70 -13.79 0.92
N SER A 303 9.96 -13.40 1.13
CA SER A 303 11.02 -13.43 0.12
C SER A 303 12.38 -13.56 0.80
N ASP A 304 13.28 -14.34 0.21
CA ASP A 304 14.69 -14.48 0.65
C ASP A 304 14.88 -14.76 2.17
N GLY A 305 13.94 -15.49 2.78
CA GLY A 305 13.97 -15.84 4.20
C GLY A 305 13.45 -14.75 5.16
N TYR A 306 12.93 -13.63 4.63
CA TYR A 306 12.31 -12.56 5.39
C TYR A 306 10.80 -12.55 5.20
N VAL A 307 10.06 -12.28 6.26
CA VAL A 307 8.60 -12.18 6.25
C VAL A 307 8.16 -10.77 6.60
N ASP A 308 7.35 -10.18 5.74
CA ASP A 308 6.60 -8.96 6.00
C ASP A 308 5.16 -9.31 6.39
N LEU A 309 4.70 -8.78 7.53
CA LEU A 309 3.33 -8.98 8.02
C LEU A 309 2.54 -7.68 7.85
N ILE A 310 1.45 -7.77 7.10
CA ILE A 310 0.60 -6.63 6.73
C ILE A 310 -0.77 -6.80 7.39
N ASN A 311 -1.20 -5.83 8.19
CA ASN A 311 -2.46 -5.87 8.92
C ASN A 311 -3.64 -5.32 8.09
N GLY A 312 -3.37 -4.34 7.24
CA GLY A 312 -4.36 -3.54 6.53
C GLY A 312 -4.86 -2.32 7.33
N PRO A 313 -5.70 -1.47 6.71
CA PRO A 313 -6.27 -0.29 7.34
C PRO A 313 -7.14 -0.59 8.56
N GLN A 314 -7.14 0.34 9.51
CA GLN A 314 -8.04 0.37 10.66
C GLN A 314 -9.47 0.73 10.26
N ASP A 315 -10.39 0.59 11.22
CA ASP A 315 -11.78 1.02 11.04
C ASP A 315 -11.91 2.54 11.09
N HIS A 316 -12.60 3.12 10.11
CA HIS A 316 -12.90 4.55 10.04
C HIS A 316 -14.40 4.86 10.18
N GLY A 317 -15.22 3.84 10.43
CA GLY A 317 -16.66 3.98 10.64
C GLY A 317 -16.99 4.56 12.01
N TRP A 318 -18.08 5.36 12.06
CA TRP A 318 -18.59 5.95 13.29
C TRP A 318 -19.92 5.32 13.71
N CYS A 319 -19.85 4.22 14.47
CA CYS A 319 -21.01 3.47 14.98
C CYS A 319 -21.12 3.56 16.52
N HIS A 320 -22.33 3.40 17.08
CA HIS A 320 -22.53 3.34 18.55
C HIS A 320 -21.99 1.99 19.09
N GLY A 321 -20.81 1.99 19.71
CA GLY A 321 -20.13 0.79 20.23
C GLY A 321 -18.60 0.89 20.11
N TYR A 322 -17.89 -0.24 20.08
CA TYR A 322 -16.43 -0.31 19.91
C TYR A 322 -15.99 -0.14 18.43
N THR A 323 -16.54 0.86 17.74
CA THR A 323 -16.52 1.16 16.28
C THR A 323 -17.05 0.06 15.34
N CYS A 324 -17.35 0.39 14.08
CA CYS A 324 -18.17 -0.42 13.15
C CYS A 324 -17.56 -1.80 12.83
N GLN A 325 -16.26 -1.96 13.11
CA GLN A 325 -15.44 -3.13 12.79
C GLN A 325 -15.32 -3.38 11.28
N GLU A 326 -15.53 -2.32 10.49
CA GLU A 326 -15.39 -2.30 9.04
C GLU A 326 -13.97 -1.89 8.66
N ARG A 327 -13.22 -2.79 8.01
CA ARG A 327 -11.80 -2.60 7.64
C ARG A 327 -11.59 -3.11 6.23
N ILE A 328 -11.45 -2.18 5.29
CA ILE A 328 -11.22 -2.53 3.89
C ILE A 328 -9.99 -3.45 3.76
N SER A 329 -10.17 -4.56 3.05
CA SER A 329 -9.10 -5.53 2.80
C SER A 329 -8.22 -5.10 1.62
N THR A 330 -7.53 -3.97 1.78
CA THR A 330 -6.52 -3.41 0.86
C THR A 330 -5.17 -3.40 1.58
N PHE A 331 -4.21 -4.18 1.09
CA PHE A 331 -2.92 -4.38 1.74
C PHE A 331 -1.81 -3.67 0.98
N TYR A 332 -1.04 -2.85 1.69
CA TYR A 332 0.11 -2.10 1.16
C TYR A 332 1.40 -2.80 1.59
N THR A 333 2.23 -3.23 0.64
CA THR A 333 3.52 -3.86 0.92
C THR A 333 4.62 -3.30 0.05
N ILE A 334 5.85 -3.32 0.58
CA ILE A 334 7.05 -2.85 -0.13
C ILE A 334 7.74 -4.08 -0.69
N VAL A 335 7.92 -4.10 -2.01
CA VAL A 335 8.55 -5.16 -2.79
C VAL A 335 9.77 -4.61 -3.52
N ASP A 336 10.65 -5.49 -3.99
CA ASP A 336 11.74 -5.22 -4.92
C ASP A 336 11.38 -5.88 -6.25
N THR A 337 11.58 -5.17 -7.36
CA THR A 337 11.27 -5.71 -8.69
C THR A 337 12.30 -6.79 -9.07
N GLY A 338 11.95 -7.64 -10.02
CA GLY A 338 12.81 -8.74 -10.47
C GLY A 338 12.90 -9.92 -9.50
N ARG A 339 11.90 -10.11 -8.62
CA ARG A 339 11.88 -11.17 -7.59
C ARG A 339 10.60 -11.99 -7.57
N PHE A 340 10.70 -13.12 -6.85
CA PHE A 340 9.58 -14.00 -6.51
C PHE A 340 9.19 -13.77 -5.06
N TYR A 341 7.89 -13.74 -4.80
CA TYR A 341 7.31 -13.56 -3.47
C TYR A 341 6.27 -14.64 -3.19
N ASP A 342 6.20 -15.13 -1.95
CA ASP A 342 5.13 -16.01 -1.49
C ASP A 342 4.17 -15.24 -0.58
N LEU A 343 2.89 -15.23 -0.93
CA LEU A 343 1.84 -14.52 -0.21
C LEU A 343 0.86 -15.50 0.45
N HIS A 344 0.57 -15.26 1.73
CA HIS A 344 -0.33 -16.07 2.54
C HIS A 344 -1.32 -15.21 3.31
N PHE A 345 -2.60 -15.59 3.26
CA PHE A 345 -3.64 -15.03 4.11
C PHE A 345 -3.78 -15.89 5.38
N THR A 346 -4.06 -15.28 6.53
CA THR A 346 -4.37 -16.02 7.77
C THR A 346 -5.81 -16.51 7.81
N GLY A 347 -6.71 -15.88 7.05
CA GLY A 347 -8.10 -16.28 6.88
C GLY A 347 -8.35 -17.04 5.58
N THR A 348 -9.63 -17.37 5.32
CA THR A 348 -10.05 -17.89 4.01
C THR A 348 -9.69 -16.89 2.92
N ASN A 349 -9.03 -17.35 1.85
CA ASN A 349 -8.67 -16.52 0.70
C ASN A 349 -9.90 -15.78 0.14
N PRO A 350 -9.80 -14.49 -0.21
CA PRO A 350 -10.82 -13.84 -0.99
C PRO A 350 -11.09 -14.55 -2.32
N GLN A 351 -12.34 -14.52 -2.76
CA GLN A 351 -12.79 -15.16 -4.00
C GLN A 351 -12.42 -14.32 -5.21
N HIS A 352 -12.30 -13.00 -5.07
CA HIS A 352 -11.86 -12.08 -6.10
C HIS A 352 -10.74 -11.18 -5.55
N LEU A 353 -9.51 -11.39 -6.04
CA LEU A 353 -8.32 -10.63 -5.65
C LEU A 353 -7.83 -9.74 -6.79
N ARG A 354 -7.20 -8.62 -6.43
CA ARG A 354 -6.41 -7.79 -7.36
C ARG A 354 -4.99 -7.63 -6.87
N TYR A 355 -4.05 -7.63 -7.80
CA TYR A 355 -2.63 -7.39 -7.57
C TYR A 355 -2.09 -6.39 -8.59
N TYR A 356 -1.32 -5.41 -8.13
CA TYR A 356 -0.66 -4.42 -8.99
C TYR A 356 0.40 -3.65 -8.22
N MET A 357 1.32 -3.00 -8.95
CA MET A 357 2.31 -2.09 -8.37
C MET A 357 1.88 -0.65 -8.63
N LEU A 358 2.09 0.22 -7.64
CA LEU A 358 1.92 1.66 -7.81
C LEU A 358 3.17 2.27 -8.43
N ASN A 359 3.00 3.17 -9.40
CA ASN A 359 4.07 4.00 -9.96
C ASN A 359 5.22 3.15 -10.51
N ALA A 360 4.87 2.04 -11.15
CA ALA A 360 5.82 1.09 -11.74
C ALA A 360 5.93 1.29 -13.25
N GLU A 361 7.15 1.23 -13.77
CA GLU A 361 7.42 1.27 -15.19
C GLU A 361 7.08 -0.07 -15.86
N ASP A 362 6.76 -0.06 -17.16
CA ASP A 362 6.45 -1.29 -17.92
C ASP A 362 7.60 -2.32 -17.93
N SER A 363 8.83 -1.88 -17.66
CA SER A 363 10.02 -2.72 -17.55
C SER A 363 10.10 -3.50 -16.23
N GLN A 364 9.33 -3.07 -15.22
CA GLN A 364 9.39 -3.58 -13.86
C GLN A 364 8.35 -4.66 -13.64
N SER A 365 8.81 -5.80 -13.12
CA SER A 365 7.92 -6.93 -12.86
C SER A 365 8.42 -7.78 -11.72
N LEU A 366 7.50 -8.51 -11.10
CA LEU A 366 7.75 -9.50 -10.07
C LEU A 366 6.76 -10.66 -10.22
N VAL A 367 7.04 -11.78 -9.59
CA VAL A 367 6.11 -12.91 -9.52
C VAL A 367 5.62 -13.07 -8.08
N VAL A 368 4.31 -13.14 -7.89
CA VAL A 368 3.71 -13.49 -6.61
C VAL A 368 3.11 -14.88 -6.72
N SER A 369 3.50 -15.76 -5.80
CA SER A 369 2.76 -16.99 -5.51
C SER A 369 1.75 -16.69 -4.40
N THR A 370 0.51 -17.17 -4.52
CA THR A 370 -0.47 -17.10 -3.43
C THR A 370 -0.97 -18.50 -3.13
N TYR A 371 -0.92 -18.89 -1.85
CA TYR A 371 -1.47 -20.17 -1.39
C TYR A 371 -2.99 -20.15 -1.36
N TYR A 372 -3.63 -21.19 -1.88
CA TYR A 372 -5.08 -21.39 -1.83
C TYR A 372 -5.44 -22.73 -1.18
N SER A 373 -6.27 -22.68 -0.15
CA SER A 373 -6.71 -23.89 0.57
C SER A 373 -7.79 -24.69 -0.16
N ASN A 374 -8.47 -24.11 -1.16
CA ASN A 374 -9.60 -24.71 -1.86
C ASN A 374 -9.19 -25.19 -3.27
N PRO A 375 -9.58 -26.41 -3.72
CA PRO A 375 -9.27 -26.94 -5.05
C PRO A 375 -10.08 -26.32 -6.21
N GLN A 376 -10.87 -25.27 -5.94
CA GLN A 376 -11.59 -24.54 -6.98
C GLN A 376 -10.64 -23.93 -8.01
N ARG A 377 -11.11 -23.83 -9.26
CA ARG A 377 -10.35 -23.19 -10.33
C ARG A 377 -10.15 -21.70 -10.03
N LEU A 378 -8.92 -21.25 -10.24
CA LEU A 378 -8.53 -19.84 -10.16
C LEU A 378 -8.33 -19.35 -11.59
N ASP A 379 -9.12 -18.35 -11.99
CA ASP A 379 -9.04 -17.74 -13.31
C ASP A 379 -8.38 -16.36 -13.19
N VAL A 380 -7.38 -16.10 -14.04
CA VAL A 380 -6.62 -14.85 -14.05
C VAL A 380 -7.10 -13.96 -15.18
N TYR A 381 -7.30 -12.68 -14.89
CA TYR A 381 -7.75 -11.68 -15.85
C TYR A 381 -6.85 -10.44 -15.81
N VAL A 382 -6.66 -9.82 -16.97
CA VAL A 382 -6.10 -8.47 -17.11
C VAL A 382 -7.01 -7.70 -18.05
N ASP A 383 -7.46 -6.51 -17.64
CA ASP A 383 -8.42 -5.68 -18.39
C ASP A 383 -9.70 -6.44 -18.81
N GLY A 384 -10.15 -7.37 -17.95
CA GLY A 384 -11.31 -8.23 -18.21
C GLY A 384 -11.08 -9.36 -19.22
N ILE A 385 -9.85 -9.53 -19.71
CA ILE A 385 -9.47 -10.60 -20.64
C ILE A 385 -8.87 -11.76 -19.85
N TYR A 386 -9.39 -12.98 -20.06
CA TYR A 386 -8.88 -14.20 -19.44
C TYR A 386 -7.47 -14.54 -19.95
N ILE A 387 -6.54 -14.77 -19.03
CA ILE A 387 -5.15 -15.14 -19.33
C ILE A 387 -4.98 -16.64 -19.11
N LEU A 388 -4.77 -17.36 -20.21
CA LEU A 388 -4.54 -18.80 -20.20
C LEU A 388 -3.30 -19.13 -19.35
N PRO A 389 -3.35 -20.12 -18.44
CA PRO A 389 -2.17 -20.55 -17.71
C PRO A 389 -1.12 -21.12 -18.67
N THR A 390 0.15 -21.09 -18.27
CA THR A 390 1.29 -21.53 -19.10
C THR A 390 1.21 -23.00 -19.54
N ASN A 391 0.53 -23.86 -18.77
CA ASN A 391 0.23 -25.25 -19.12
C ASN A 391 -1.17 -25.45 -19.70
N GLY A 392 -1.92 -24.38 -19.94
CA GLY A 392 -3.26 -24.40 -20.50
C GLY A 392 -3.26 -24.59 -22.00
N VAL A 393 -4.23 -25.36 -22.51
CA VAL A 393 -4.41 -25.57 -23.95
C VAL A 393 -5.89 -25.58 -24.28
N ILE A 394 -6.24 -25.00 -25.42
CA ILE A 394 -7.57 -25.07 -25.99
C ILE A 394 -7.50 -26.01 -27.20
N GLU A 395 -8.07 -27.21 -27.07
CA GLU A 395 -8.21 -28.19 -28.16
C GLU A 395 -9.69 -28.37 -28.45
N ASP A 396 -10.11 -28.21 -29.71
CA ASP A 396 -11.52 -28.34 -30.15
C ASP A 396 -12.53 -27.49 -29.35
N GLY A 397 -12.10 -26.32 -28.86
CA GLY A 397 -12.93 -25.43 -28.05
C GLY A 397 -13.05 -25.84 -26.58
N VAL A 398 -12.34 -26.89 -26.16
CA VAL A 398 -12.30 -27.37 -24.79
C VAL A 398 -10.96 -26.99 -24.16
N PHE A 399 -11.04 -26.27 -23.04
CA PHE A 399 -9.88 -25.92 -22.24
C PHE A 399 -9.45 -27.12 -21.38
N THR A 400 -8.17 -27.49 -21.48
CA THR A 400 -7.53 -28.54 -20.68
C THR A 400 -6.15 -28.09 -20.22
N TRP A 401 -5.62 -28.78 -19.21
CA TRP A 401 -4.26 -28.57 -18.70
C TRP A 401 -3.36 -29.70 -19.18
N LYS A 402 -2.20 -29.32 -19.73
CA LYS A 402 -1.11 -30.24 -20.02
C LYS A 402 -0.43 -30.65 -18.73
N ALA A 403 -0.17 -31.96 -18.61
CA ALA A 403 0.74 -32.48 -17.61
C ALA A 403 2.19 -32.19 -18.05
N PRO A 404 3.14 -32.02 -17.12
CA PRO A 404 4.55 -31.92 -17.46
C PRO A 404 5.02 -33.11 -18.30
N GLU A 405 5.77 -32.86 -19.36
CA GLU A 405 6.36 -33.91 -20.19
C GLU A 405 7.54 -34.60 -19.47
N ALA A 406 8.02 -35.72 -20.02
CA ALA A 406 9.12 -36.47 -19.43
C ALA A 406 10.41 -35.63 -19.38
N GLY A 407 10.81 -35.21 -18.17
CA GLY A 407 11.99 -34.38 -17.94
C GLY A 407 11.66 -32.94 -17.54
N GLU A 408 10.40 -32.54 -17.60
CA GLU A 408 9.91 -31.26 -17.09
C GLU A 408 9.44 -31.37 -15.64
N THR A 409 9.44 -30.23 -14.96
CA THR A 409 8.95 -30.01 -13.61
C THR A 409 7.90 -28.91 -13.61
N ASN A 410 7.10 -28.81 -12.54
CA ASN A 410 6.13 -27.71 -12.41
C ASN A 410 6.80 -26.33 -12.52
N ALA A 411 8.05 -26.20 -12.06
CA ALA A 411 8.81 -24.96 -12.11
C ALA A 411 9.11 -24.47 -13.55
N ASP A 412 9.14 -25.38 -14.53
CA ASP A 412 9.33 -25.02 -15.94
C ASP A 412 8.13 -24.27 -16.52
N TYR A 413 6.97 -24.35 -15.84
CA TYR A 413 5.74 -23.66 -16.19
C TYR A 413 5.52 -22.38 -15.38
N TYR A 414 6.39 -22.04 -14.43
CA TYR A 414 6.22 -20.81 -13.65
C TYR A 414 6.36 -19.57 -14.54
N PRO A 415 5.59 -18.50 -14.27
CA PRO A 415 5.72 -17.25 -15.02
C PRO A 415 7.14 -16.73 -14.98
N SER A 416 7.63 -16.26 -16.13
CA SER A 416 8.96 -15.66 -16.21
C SER A 416 8.91 -14.18 -15.88
N LEU A 417 9.85 -13.70 -15.06
CA LEU A 417 10.05 -12.26 -14.81
C LEU A 417 10.26 -11.47 -16.12
N SER A 418 10.77 -12.10 -17.17
CA SER A 418 10.97 -11.45 -18.47
C SER A 418 9.77 -11.55 -19.42
N SER A 419 8.72 -12.31 -19.09
CA SER A 419 7.57 -12.54 -19.99
C SER A 419 6.77 -11.26 -20.25
N ASN A 420 6.43 -11.01 -21.51
CA ASN A 420 5.60 -9.86 -21.90
C ASN A 420 4.10 -10.13 -21.78
N VAL A 421 3.70 -11.30 -21.28
CA VAL A 421 2.29 -11.65 -21.07
C VAL A 421 1.87 -11.14 -19.70
N LEU A 422 1.07 -10.06 -19.68
CA LEU A 422 0.53 -9.51 -18.43
C LEU A 422 -0.37 -10.55 -17.76
N GLY A 423 -0.17 -10.80 -16.47
CA GLY A 423 -0.92 -11.83 -15.74
C GLY A 423 -0.59 -13.26 -16.16
N GLU A 424 0.56 -13.50 -16.82
CA GLU A 424 1.06 -14.87 -17.04
C GLU A 424 1.04 -15.64 -15.72
N ASN A 425 0.45 -16.83 -15.76
CA ASN A 425 0.10 -17.53 -14.52
C ASN A 425 0.26 -19.05 -14.64
N TYR A 426 0.46 -19.67 -13.47
CA TYR A 426 0.50 -21.12 -13.32
C TYR A 426 0.01 -21.51 -11.93
N PHE A 427 -0.89 -22.49 -11.86
CA PHE A 427 -1.34 -23.06 -10.59
C PHE A 427 -0.59 -24.37 -10.31
N ASP A 428 0.32 -24.33 -9.35
CA ASP A 428 0.98 -25.53 -8.85
C ASP A 428 0.05 -26.26 -7.88
N ARG A 429 -0.41 -27.44 -8.30
CA ARG A 429 -1.35 -28.28 -7.54
C ARG A 429 -0.70 -29.00 -6.36
N ASP A 430 0.59 -29.29 -6.45
CA ASP A 430 1.32 -29.98 -5.38
C ASP A 430 1.60 -29.02 -4.22
N LEU A 431 1.89 -27.76 -4.55
CA LEU A 431 2.12 -26.68 -3.59
C LEU A 431 0.83 -25.93 -3.19
N HIS A 432 -0.26 -26.12 -3.92
CA HIS A 432 -1.50 -25.34 -3.79
C HIS A 432 -1.27 -23.83 -3.94
N GLN A 433 -0.41 -23.43 -4.88
CA GLN A 433 0.00 -22.04 -5.09
C GLN A 433 -0.29 -21.59 -6.52
N LEU A 434 -0.92 -20.42 -6.64
CA LEU A 434 -1.05 -19.72 -7.92
C LEU A 434 0.09 -18.72 -8.06
N PHE A 435 0.97 -18.94 -9.03
CA PHE A 435 2.00 -18.01 -9.44
C PHE A 435 1.44 -17.06 -10.50
N ILE A 436 1.62 -15.75 -10.31
CA ILE A 436 1.20 -14.72 -11.26
C ILE A 436 2.34 -13.72 -11.51
N LEU A 437 2.52 -13.32 -12.76
CA LEU A 437 3.39 -12.21 -13.13
C LEU A 437 2.64 -10.88 -12.99
N ILE A 438 3.19 -9.98 -12.18
CA ILE A 438 2.75 -8.59 -12.06
C ILE A 438 3.78 -7.72 -12.76
N ARG A 439 3.35 -6.84 -13.67
CA ARG A 439 4.24 -6.00 -14.48
C ARG A 439 3.65 -4.60 -14.66
N GLY A 440 4.51 -3.60 -14.52
CA GLY A 440 4.12 -2.19 -14.57
C GLY A 440 2.96 -1.90 -13.64
N GLU A 441 2.04 -1.05 -14.09
CA GLU A 441 0.81 -0.71 -13.36
C GLU A 441 -0.39 -1.59 -13.74
N ALA A 442 -0.16 -2.69 -14.48
CA ALA A 442 -1.25 -3.58 -14.90
C ALA A 442 -1.93 -4.23 -13.69
N ILE A 443 -3.26 -4.17 -13.66
CA ILE A 443 -4.08 -4.81 -12.63
C ILE A 443 -4.35 -6.25 -13.04
N VAL A 444 -3.82 -7.18 -12.26
CA VAL A 444 -4.06 -8.62 -12.41
C VAL A 444 -5.16 -9.03 -11.43
N GLU A 445 -6.27 -9.55 -11.96
CA GLU A 445 -7.39 -10.04 -11.17
C GLU A 445 -7.37 -11.56 -11.09
N VAL A 446 -7.59 -12.13 -9.91
CA VAL A 446 -7.75 -13.58 -9.70
C VAL A 446 -9.15 -13.84 -9.20
N VAL A 447 -9.91 -14.64 -9.94
CA VAL A 447 -11.32 -14.96 -9.63
C VAL A 447 -11.44 -16.47 -9.39
N THR A 448 -11.96 -16.82 -8.22
CA THR A 448 -12.29 -18.19 -7.86
C THR A 448 -13.58 -18.60 -8.54
N THR A 449 -13.52 -19.64 -9.36
CA THR A 449 -14.67 -20.19 -10.08
C THR A 449 -15.15 -21.48 -9.41
N PRO A 450 -16.48 -21.70 -9.27
CA PRO A 450 -17.05 -22.89 -8.64
C PRO A 450 -17.01 -24.13 -9.54
N VAL A 451 -15.83 -24.45 -10.08
CA VAL A 451 -15.54 -25.69 -10.79
C VAL A 451 -14.31 -26.36 -10.16
N ILE A 452 -14.32 -27.68 -10.10
CA ILE A 452 -13.23 -28.49 -9.55
C ILE A 452 -12.47 -29.10 -10.72
N MET A 453 -11.15 -28.90 -10.71
CA MET A 453 -10.26 -29.62 -11.62
C MET A 453 -9.92 -30.99 -11.03
N THR A 454 -10.23 -32.07 -11.75
CA THR A 454 -9.99 -33.43 -11.22
C THR A 454 -8.63 -33.99 -11.66
N THR A 455 -8.25 -33.88 -12.93
CA THR A 455 -6.98 -34.41 -13.49
C THR A 455 -6.53 -33.63 -14.73
N PHE A 456 -5.25 -33.74 -15.10
CA PHE A 456 -4.75 -33.28 -16.40
C PHE A 456 -5.47 -33.98 -17.56
N GLY A 457 -5.67 -33.27 -18.66
CA GLY A 457 -6.40 -33.78 -19.84
C GLY A 457 -7.89 -34.06 -19.64
N VAL A 458 -8.47 -33.76 -18.47
CA VAL A 458 -9.91 -33.85 -18.21
C VAL A 458 -10.47 -32.45 -18.01
N PRO A 459 -11.58 -32.08 -18.66
CA PRO A 459 -12.23 -30.78 -18.44
C PRO A 459 -12.64 -30.58 -16.97
N ALA A 460 -12.62 -29.34 -16.49
CA ALA A 460 -13.11 -29.02 -15.16
C ALA A 460 -14.60 -29.37 -15.03
N VAL A 461 -15.01 -29.86 -13.86
CA VAL A 461 -16.39 -30.25 -13.57
C VAL A 461 -17.01 -29.21 -12.64
N GLU A 462 -18.22 -28.75 -12.93
CA GLU A 462 -18.97 -27.89 -12.00
C GLU A 462 -19.14 -28.59 -10.65
N VAL A 463 -19.08 -27.82 -9.56
CA VAL A 463 -19.12 -28.38 -8.20
C VAL A 463 -20.37 -29.26 -7.98
N ASP A 464 -21.54 -28.83 -8.47
CA ASP A 464 -22.78 -29.59 -8.33
C ASP A 464 -22.69 -30.93 -9.10
N ASN A 465 -22.19 -30.89 -10.33
CA ASN A 465 -22.00 -32.09 -11.16
C ASN A 465 -20.90 -33.02 -10.60
N PHE A 466 -19.91 -32.49 -9.88
CA PHE A 466 -18.83 -33.29 -9.32
C PHE A 466 -19.34 -34.34 -8.32
N PHE A 467 -20.33 -33.96 -7.49
CA PHE A 467 -20.91 -34.84 -6.46
C PHE A 467 -22.09 -35.67 -6.95
N GLU A 468 -22.80 -35.22 -7.99
CA GLU A 468 -24.00 -35.89 -8.50
C GLU A 468 -23.70 -36.90 -9.61
N GLU A 469 -22.77 -36.60 -10.51
CA GLU A 469 -22.46 -37.43 -11.67
C GLU A 469 -21.08 -38.06 -11.56
N ASN A 470 -20.97 -39.38 -11.80
CA ASN A 470 -19.69 -40.09 -11.89
C ASN A 470 -18.74 -39.85 -10.69
N ILE A 471 -19.26 -39.61 -9.48
CA ILE A 471 -18.51 -39.28 -8.25
C ILE A 471 -17.29 -40.18 -8.01
N VAL A 472 -17.41 -41.47 -8.33
CA VAL A 472 -16.35 -42.48 -8.18
C VAL A 472 -15.17 -42.18 -9.11
N GLN A 473 -15.46 -41.81 -10.35
CA GLN A 473 -14.44 -41.40 -11.33
C GLN A 473 -13.87 -40.02 -11.01
N ASN A 474 -14.73 -39.08 -10.60
CA ASN A 474 -14.31 -37.73 -10.22
C ASN A 474 -13.36 -37.73 -9.02
N LEU A 475 -13.64 -38.56 -8.00
CA LEU A 475 -12.76 -38.76 -6.85
C LEU A 475 -11.47 -39.49 -7.21
N ALA A 476 -11.55 -40.52 -8.05
CA ALA A 476 -10.35 -41.23 -8.51
C ALA A 476 -9.42 -40.31 -9.31
N ASN A 477 -9.99 -39.48 -10.17
CA ASN A 477 -9.28 -38.43 -10.88
C ASN A 477 -8.69 -37.43 -9.89
N LEU A 478 -9.50 -36.82 -9.02
CA LEU A 478 -9.04 -35.82 -8.04
C LEU A 478 -7.87 -36.33 -7.17
N LEU A 479 -7.86 -37.62 -6.82
CA LEU A 479 -6.83 -38.27 -6.01
C LEU A 479 -5.70 -38.90 -6.84
N ASN A 480 -5.68 -38.72 -8.16
CA ASN A 480 -4.72 -39.28 -9.10
C ASN A 480 -4.55 -40.82 -8.98
N ILE A 481 -5.67 -41.55 -8.82
CA ILE A 481 -5.69 -43.00 -8.64
C ILE A 481 -5.99 -43.70 -9.98
N PRO A 482 -5.06 -44.49 -10.55
CA PRO A 482 -5.28 -45.18 -11.81
C PRO A 482 -6.29 -46.34 -11.67
N PRO A 483 -7.15 -46.60 -12.68
CA PRO A 483 -8.00 -47.78 -12.71
C PRO A 483 -7.16 -49.08 -12.66
N PRO A 484 -7.61 -50.18 -12.01
CA PRO A 484 -8.88 -50.38 -11.30
C PRO A 484 -8.72 -50.35 -9.76
N ARG A 485 -7.83 -49.51 -9.21
CA ARG A 485 -7.36 -49.63 -7.81
C ARG A 485 -8.30 -49.09 -6.71
N TYR A 486 -9.59 -48.87 -6.98
CA TYR A 486 -10.49 -48.22 -6.01
C TYR A 486 -11.90 -48.84 -5.98
N VAL A 487 -12.47 -48.92 -4.76
CA VAL A 487 -13.87 -49.27 -4.47
C VAL A 487 -14.34 -48.35 -3.35
N LEU A 488 -15.40 -47.55 -3.59
CA LEU A 488 -16.02 -46.70 -2.56
C LEU A 488 -17.00 -47.53 -1.73
N TRP A 489 -16.73 -47.66 -0.43
CA TRP A 489 -17.60 -48.36 0.51
C TRP A 489 -18.59 -47.36 1.15
N ARG A 490 -19.87 -47.45 0.78
CA ARG A 490 -20.93 -46.67 1.43
C ARG A 490 -21.27 -47.33 2.76
N SER A 491 -20.87 -46.74 3.88
CA SER A 491 -21.39 -47.19 5.17
C SER A 491 -22.84 -46.73 5.30
N SER A 492 -23.78 -47.67 5.25
CA SER A 492 -25.14 -47.37 5.69
C SER A 492 -25.11 -47.20 7.21
N ALA A 493 -25.15 -45.97 7.71
CA ALA A 493 -25.49 -45.72 9.10
C ALA A 493 -26.95 -46.15 9.31
N LYS A 494 -27.18 -47.41 9.64
CA LYS A 494 -28.42 -47.81 10.29
C LYS A 494 -28.39 -47.16 11.67
N THR A 495 -29.28 -46.20 11.90
CA THR A 495 -29.69 -45.81 13.25
C THR A 495 -30.17 -47.08 13.94
N VAL A 496 -29.39 -47.61 14.88
CA VAL A 496 -29.79 -48.74 15.71
C VAL A 496 -30.74 -48.20 16.77
N SER A 497 -32.03 -48.18 16.44
CA SER A 497 -33.09 -48.16 17.46
C SER A 497 -33.45 -49.60 17.79
N GLY A 498 -33.08 -50.07 18.98
CA GLY A 498 -33.69 -51.23 19.60
C GLY A 498 -32.92 -52.55 19.50
N ALA A 499 -32.82 -53.18 20.66
CA ALA A 499 -32.29 -54.49 21.01
C ALA A 499 -32.48 -55.64 20.00
N GLY A 500 -31.48 -56.55 20.00
CA GLY A 500 -31.72 -57.98 19.79
C GLY A 500 -31.30 -58.55 18.45
N ASP A 501 -30.40 -59.53 18.54
CA ASP A 501 -30.11 -60.61 17.59
C ASP A 501 -29.46 -60.30 16.24
N GLY A 502 -28.32 -60.96 16.04
CA GLY A 502 -27.47 -60.83 14.87
C GLY A 502 -28.00 -61.52 13.63
N LEU A 503 -27.35 -61.24 12.51
CA LEU A 503 -27.15 -62.18 11.40
C LEU A 503 -26.04 -61.64 10.50
N ARG A 504 -25.12 -62.55 10.17
CA ARG A 504 -24.10 -62.38 9.12
C ARG A 504 -24.80 -62.21 7.77
N GLU A 505 -24.31 -61.30 6.94
CA GLU A 505 -24.39 -61.45 5.49
C GLU A 505 -23.10 -60.99 4.81
N LYS A 506 -22.53 -61.90 4.01
CA LYS A 506 -21.44 -61.65 3.06
C LYS A 506 -22.03 -60.92 1.86
N TRP A 507 -21.32 -59.93 1.33
CA TRP A 507 -21.64 -59.33 0.03
C TRP A 507 -20.51 -59.59 -0.96
N LYS A 508 -20.91 -60.05 -2.16
CA LYS A 508 -20.11 -60.12 -3.38
C LYS A 508 -20.10 -58.76 -4.06
#